data_AF-A0AA36D9U5-F1
#
_entry.id   AF-A0AA36D9U5-F1
#
_cell.length_a   1.000
_cell.length_b   1.000
_cell.length_c   1.000
_cell.angle_alpha   90.00
_cell.angle_beta   90.00
_cell.angle_gamma   90.00
#
_symmetry.space_group_name_H-M   'P 1'
#
loop_
_entity.id
_entity.type
_entity.pdbx_description
1 polymer ?
#
loop_
_entity_poly.entity_id
_entity_poly.type
_entity_poly.pdbx_seq_one_letter_code
_entity_poly.pdbx_strand_id
1 'polypeptide(L)'
;MLRWVLVLNLAALALGSMCPMEEHQICNGDSFEHKCVCAMTREESAPPEVSCNQLIDRDENGNFPVVSVTLKIDDSSEGREEWPEEDFVNKIASALRVDDEDVLVLRASCEGTDDTLVVQFAILKKDANSSDLPYDEDDFVDAISIAQRMKSMSHLAKIPDIPVESIEATEELVDIEFDSENSKLVYQAIGAGVFCIVSSILAIIVACRSKDYSDDLQKA
;
A
#
# COMPACT_ATOMS: atom_id res chain seq x y z
N MET A 1 -40.68 -1.28 12.23
CA MET A 1 -39.60 -2.13 12.77
C MET A 1 -38.54 -2.40 11.69
N LEU A 2 -37.98 -1.35 11.08
CA LEU A 2 -36.99 -1.49 9.99
C LEU A 2 -35.68 -0.71 10.26
N ARG A 3 -35.60 -0.02 11.40
CA ARG A 3 -34.51 0.91 11.75
C ARG A 3 -33.37 0.25 12.54
N TRP A 4 -33.56 -0.95 13.05
CA TRP A 4 -32.59 -1.63 13.94
C TRP A 4 -31.81 -2.76 13.24
N VAL A 5 -32.24 -3.20 12.06
CA VAL A 5 -31.58 -4.29 11.32
C VAL A 5 -30.39 -3.78 10.48
N LEU A 6 -30.32 -2.47 10.21
CA LEU A 6 -29.23 -1.84 9.46
C LEU A 6 -28.00 -1.48 10.31
N VAL A 7 -28.12 -1.45 11.65
CA VAL A 7 -27.01 -1.05 12.54
C VAL A 7 -26.17 -2.26 12.98
N LEU A 8 -26.71 -3.48 12.95
CA LEU A 8 -25.97 -4.67 13.38
C LEU A 8 -25.05 -5.28 12.32
N ASN A 9 -25.12 -4.84 11.06
CA ASN A 9 -24.23 -5.32 9.98
C ASN A 9 -22.97 -4.46 9.81
N LEU A 10 -22.79 -3.41 10.61
CA LEU A 10 -21.62 -2.52 10.54
C LEU A 10 -20.58 -2.80 11.65
N ALA A 11 -20.84 -3.74 12.55
CA ALA A 11 -20.00 -3.99 13.73
C ALA A 11 -19.14 -5.27 13.63
N ALA A 12 -19.08 -5.92 12.48
CA ALA A 12 -18.45 -7.24 12.32
C ALA A 12 -17.29 -7.28 11.29
N LEU A 13 -16.76 -6.13 10.86
CA LEU A 13 -15.69 -6.04 9.86
C LEU A 13 -14.60 -5.04 10.27
N ALA A 14 -14.16 -5.12 11.51
CA ALA A 14 -12.93 -4.45 11.95
C ALA A 14 -12.17 -5.42 12.84
N LEU A 15 -11.75 -6.54 12.25
CA LEU A 15 -10.55 -7.21 12.70
C LEU A 15 -9.43 -6.40 12.03
N GLY A 16 -8.78 -5.53 12.80
CA GLY A 16 -7.61 -4.81 12.34
C GLY A 16 -6.46 -5.80 12.22
N SER A 17 -6.34 -6.43 11.05
CA SER A 17 -5.20 -7.24 10.70
C SER A 17 -4.32 -6.41 9.76
N MET A 18 -3.01 -6.36 10.05
CA MET A 18 -2.00 -5.71 9.21
C MET A 18 -1.98 -6.27 7.77
N CYS A 19 -2.50 -7.48 7.60
CA CYS A 19 -2.77 -8.13 6.33
C CYS A 19 -4.28 -8.37 6.15
N PRO A 20 -4.82 -8.24 4.94
CA PRO A 20 -4.17 -7.78 3.72
C PRO A 20 -3.90 -6.27 3.75
N MET A 21 -2.83 -5.82 3.08
CA MET A 21 -2.51 -4.39 2.98
C MET A 21 -3.44 -3.68 1.99
N GLU A 22 -4.50 -3.05 2.50
CA GLU A 22 -5.47 -2.29 1.67
C GLU A 22 -4.84 -1.03 1.05
N GLU A 23 -3.89 -0.39 1.74
CA GLU A 23 -3.17 0.79 1.28
C GLU A 23 -1.67 0.47 1.16
N HIS A 24 -1.22 0.16 -0.06
CA HIS A 24 0.20 -0.04 -0.35
C HIS A 24 0.92 1.30 -0.48
N GLN A 25 1.37 1.85 0.64
CA GLN A 25 2.17 3.08 0.65
C GLN A 25 3.41 2.86 1.51
N ILE A 26 4.43 2.21 0.92
CA ILE A 26 5.79 2.31 1.47
C ILE A 26 6.28 3.68 1.06
N CYS A 27 6.35 4.59 2.01
CA CYS A 27 6.71 5.96 1.76
C CYS A 27 7.89 6.31 2.63
N ASN A 28 9.09 5.80 2.30
CA ASN A 28 10.38 6.02 2.98
C ASN A 28 10.45 7.45 3.56
N GLY A 29 9.93 7.60 4.78
CA GLY A 29 9.30 8.86 5.24
C GLY A 29 10.29 9.88 5.76
N ASP A 30 11.54 9.47 5.91
CA ASP A 30 12.57 10.24 6.56
C ASP A 30 13.42 11.03 5.54
N SER A 31 13.34 10.69 4.24
CA SER A 31 14.00 11.42 3.16
C SER A 31 13.02 11.99 2.13
N PHE A 32 13.10 13.29 1.86
CA PHE A 32 12.25 13.94 0.85
C PHE A 32 12.51 13.43 -0.58
N GLU A 33 13.71 12.88 -0.84
CA GLU A 33 14.09 12.32 -2.14
C GLU A 33 13.54 10.89 -2.35
N HIS A 34 13.19 10.20 -1.26
CA HIS A 34 12.75 8.79 -1.28
C HIS A 34 11.27 8.59 -0.91
N LYS A 35 10.59 9.66 -0.45
CA LYS A 35 9.14 9.69 -0.24
C LYS A 35 8.42 9.47 -1.55
N CYS A 36 7.54 8.46 -1.59
CA CYS A 36 6.47 8.25 -2.58
C CYS A 36 6.32 9.37 -3.63
N VAL A 37 7.18 9.36 -4.66
CA VAL A 37 7.15 10.37 -5.71
C VAL A 37 6.19 9.88 -6.80
N CYS A 38 4.97 10.43 -6.79
CA CYS A 38 4.05 10.35 -7.93
C CYS A 38 4.46 11.42 -8.95
N ALA A 39 4.94 11.03 -10.11
CA ALA A 39 5.16 11.95 -11.23
C ALA A 39 4.34 11.52 -12.45
N MET A 40 3.07 11.94 -12.49
CA MET A 40 2.18 11.74 -13.63
C MET A 40 2.80 12.31 -14.93
N THR A 41 2.71 11.54 -16.01
CA THR A 41 2.94 12.03 -17.38
C THR A 41 1.62 12.43 -18.04
N ARG A 42 1.68 13.36 -19.00
CA ARG A 42 0.51 14.08 -19.57
C ARG A 42 -0.36 13.24 -20.52
N GLU A 43 -0.09 11.95 -20.67
CA GLU A 43 -0.74 11.03 -21.62
C GLU A 43 -1.01 9.66 -20.97
N GLU A 44 -1.92 9.57 -20.00
CA GLU A 44 -2.14 8.31 -19.25
C GLU A 44 -3.59 7.80 -19.31
N SER A 45 -3.73 6.47 -19.43
CA SER A 45 -4.82 5.70 -18.82
C SER A 45 -4.40 5.37 -17.38
N ALA A 46 -5.27 5.73 -16.43
CA ALA A 46 -4.99 5.92 -14.99
C ALA A 46 -4.16 4.82 -14.28
N PRO A 47 -3.11 5.16 -13.52
CA PRO A 47 -2.31 4.20 -12.75
C PRO A 47 -2.82 4.07 -11.30
N PRO A 48 -2.43 3.03 -10.57
CA PRO A 48 -2.15 3.13 -9.15
C PRO A 48 -0.74 3.70 -8.98
N GLU A 49 -0.63 4.99 -8.68
CA GLU A 49 0.65 5.70 -8.54
C GLU A 49 1.22 5.63 -7.13
N VAL A 50 1.62 4.46 -6.59
CA VAL A 50 2.47 4.47 -5.38
C VAL A 50 3.30 3.19 -5.28
N SER A 51 4.37 3.06 -6.07
CA SER A 51 5.35 2.00 -5.77
C SER A 51 6.77 2.49 -5.91
N CYS A 52 7.62 2.10 -4.94
CA CYS A 52 9.06 2.34 -4.90
C CYS A 52 9.84 1.72 -6.07
N ASN A 53 9.16 1.21 -7.11
CA ASN A 53 9.77 0.56 -8.28
C ASN A 53 10.62 1.48 -9.12
N GLN A 54 10.41 2.79 -9.02
CA GLN A 54 11.19 3.77 -9.75
C GLN A 54 12.46 4.19 -9.01
N LEU A 55 12.69 3.70 -7.77
CA LEU A 55 13.90 4.03 -7.00
C LEU A 55 15.12 3.18 -7.40
N ILE A 56 14.92 2.00 -7.97
CA ILE A 56 15.99 1.04 -8.28
C ILE A 56 15.94 0.63 -9.75
N ASP A 57 17.11 0.46 -10.37
CA ASP A 57 17.22 -0.12 -11.70
C ASP A 57 17.31 -1.64 -11.58
N ARG A 58 16.44 -2.34 -12.30
CA ARG A 58 16.32 -3.80 -12.22
C ARG A 58 17.03 -4.43 -13.40
N ASP A 59 17.50 -5.66 -13.21
CA ASP A 59 18.10 -6.41 -14.30
C ASP A 59 17.07 -6.73 -15.43
N GLU A 60 17.55 -7.26 -16.55
CA GLU A 60 16.68 -7.64 -17.69
C GLU A 60 15.60 -8.67 -17.33
N ASN A 61 15.74 -9.36 -16.19
CA ASN A 61 14.79 -10.35 -15.68
C ASN A 61 13.83 -9.79 -14.62
N GLY A 62 13.99 -8.51 -14.23
CA GLY A 62 13.20 -7.85 -13.20
C GLY A 62 13.68 -8.11 -11.76
N ASN A 63 14.88 -8.68 -11.60
CA ASN A 63 15.50 -9.01 -10.32
C ASN A 63 16.31 -7.82 -9.77
N PHE A 64 16.44 -7.81 -8.44
CA PHE A 64 17.26 -6.88 -7.70
C PHE A 64 17.67 -7.48 -6.35
N PRO A 65 18.96 -7.44 -5.95
CA PRO A 65 19.40 -8.02 -4.69
C PRO A 65 18.87 -7.22 -3.49
N VAL A 66 18.10 -7.91 -2.65
CA VAL A 66 17.46 -7.33 -1.46
C VAL A 66 17.58 -8.26 -0.25
N VAL A 67 17.43 -7.67 0.93
CA VAL A 67 17.23 -8.44 2.16
C VAL A 67 15.74 -8.59 2.38
N SER A 68 15.25 -9.82 2.35
CA SER A 68 13.88 -10.19 2.66
C SER A 68 13.78 -10.61 4.13
N VAL A 69 12.80 -10.06 4.83
CA VAL A 69 12.47 -10.40 6.22
C VAL A 69 11.04 -10.89 6.26
N THR A 70 10.84 -12.14 6.66
CA THR A 70 9.51 -12.70 6.90
C THR A 70 9.15 -12.51 8.36
N LEU A 71 8.09 -11.76 8.61
CA LEU A 71 7.52 -11.48 9.92
C LEU A 71 6.26 -12.33 10.09
N LYS A 72 6.09 -12.92 11.27
CA LYS A 72 4.89 -13.68 11.61
C LYS A 72 3.93 -12.80 12.40
N ILE A 73 2.78 -12.52 11.82
CA ILE A 73 1.67 -11.80 12.44
C ILE A 73 0.96 -12.80 13.36
N ASP A 74 1.02 -12.57 14.67
CA ASP A 74 0.34 -13.37 15.68
C ASP A 74 -0.50 -12.47 16.61
N ASP A 75 -1.19 -13.07 17.60
CA ASP A 75 -2.00 -12.36 18.58
C ASP A 75 -1.26 -11.21 19.30
N SER A 76 0.09 -11.18 19.28
CA SER A 76 0.88 -10.08 19.86
C SER A 76 1.00 -8.86 18.96
N SER A 77 0.62 -8.99 17.68
CA SER A 77 0.54 -7.92 16.68
C SER A 77 -0.88 -7.35 16.49
N GLU A 78 -1.90 -7.95 17.12
CA GLU A 78 -3.34 -7.55 17.08
C GLU A 78 -3.65 -6.14 17.59
N GLY A 79 -2.66 -5.37 18.03
CA GLY A 79 -2.80 -3.97 18.41
C GLY A 79 -2.48 -2.96 17.30
N ARG A 80 -2.00 -3.42 16.14
CA ARG A 80 -1.54 -2.53 15.06
C ARG A 80 -2.31 -2.83 13.78
N GLU A 81 -3.13 -1.86 13.38
CA GLU A 81 -3.91 -1.89 12.13
C GLU A 81 -3.05 -1.52 10.91
N GLU A 82 -1.88 -0.92 11.12
CA GLU A 82 -1.00 -0.37 10.07
C GLU A 82 0.44 -0.86 10.22
N TRP A 83 1.11 -1.08 9.09
CA TRP A 83 2.53 -1.44 9.01
C TRP A 83 3.44 -0.35 9.63
N PRO A 84 4.18 -0.64 10.71
CA PRO A 84 5.03 0.34 11.37
C PRO A 84 6.38 0.50 10.67
N GLU A 85 6.38 1.11 9.48
CA GLU A 85 7.57 1.33 8.64
C GLU A 85 8.71 2.04 9.40
N GLU A 86 8.40 3.13 10.12
CA GLU A 86 9.37 3.92 10.88
C GLU A 86 10.04 3.11 12.00
N ASP A 87 9.27 2.32 12.76
CA ASP A 87 9.82 1.47 13.82
C ASP A 87 10.73 0.38 13.24
N PHE A 88 10.35 -0.17 12.07
CA PHE A 88 11.16 -1.16 11.35
C PHE A 88 12.49 -0.55 10.91
N VAL A 89 12.46 0.58 10.19
CA VAL A 89 13.65 1.29 9.69
C VAL A 89 14.59 1.63 10.84
N ASN A 90 14.07 2.24 11.92
CA ASN A 90 14.85 2.59 13.10
C ASN A 90 15.53 1.37 13.74
N LYS A 91 14.84 0.24 13.82
CA LYS A 91 15.37 -1.00 14.39
C LYS A 91 16.51 -1.56 13.55
N ILE A 92 16.34 -1.58 12.23
CA ILE A 92 17.36 -2.05 11.27
C ILE A 92 18.59 -1.13 11.31
N ALA A 93 18.37 0.18 11.22
CA ALA A 93 19.41 1.19 11.26
C ALA A 93 20.25 1.08 12.55
N SER A 94 19.58 0.97 13.70
CA SER A 94 20.24 0.78 14.99
C SER A 94 21.05 -0.52 15.08
N ALA A 95 20.50 -1.63 14.58
CA ALA A 95 21.16 -2.94 14.62
C ALA A 95 22.42 -2.98 13.73
N LEU A 96 22.33 -2.39 12.54
CA LEU A 96 23.42 -2.40 11.56
C LEU A 96 24.41 -1.25 11.75
N ARG A 97 24.05 -0.26 12.57
CA ARG A 97 24.81 0.99 12.82
C ARG A 97 24.95 1.82 11.54
N VAL A 98 23.85 1.95 10.82
CA VAL A 98 23.71 2.83 9.65
C VAL A 98 22.73 3.95 10.01
N ASP A 99 22.71 5.00 9.20
CA ASP A 99 21.73 6.07 9.35
C ASP A 99 20.37 5.53 8.86
N ASP A 100 19.27 5.98 9.48
CA ASP A 100 17.89 5.61 9.13
C ASP A 100 17.54 5.98 7.68
N GLU A 101 18.01 7.15 7.23
CA GLU A 101 17.89 7.62 5.84
C GLU A 101 18.55 6.69 4.80
N ASP A 102 19.54 5.87 5.21
CA ASP A 102 20.21 4.92 4.31
C ASP A 102 19.43 3.61 4.14
N VAL A 103 18.42 3.33 4.97
CA VAL A 103 17.64 2.10 4.93
C VAL A 103 16.40 2.32 4.06
N LEU A 104 16.42 1.79 2.85
CA LEU A 104 15.32 1.92 1.90
C LEU A 104 14.44 0.66 1.90
N VAL A 105 13.18 0.82 2.29
CA VAL A 105 12.17 -0.23 2.13
C VAL A 105 11.68 -0.19 0.69
N LEU A 106 11.79 -1.31 0.00
CA LEU A 106 11.46 -1.44 -1.43
C LEU A 106 10.11 -2.14 -1.63
N ARG A 107 9.83 -3.12 -0.77
CA ARG A 107 8.62 -3.94 -0.82
C ARG A 107 8.15 -4.36 0.57
N ALA A 108 6.83 -4.48 0.68
CA ALA A 108 6.12 -5.10 1.77
C ALA A 108 4.93 -5.82 1.10
N SER A 109 4.71 -7.09 1.44
CA SER A 109 3.62 -7.92 0.89
C SER A 109 3.23 -9.01 1.88
N CYS A 110 1.94 -9.38 1.94
CA CYS A 110 1.45 -10.46 2.80
C CYS A 110 1.50 -11.85 2.12
N GLU A 111 2.01 -11.93 0.87
CA GLU A 111 2.09 -13.12 0.02
C GLU A 111 0.81 -13.99 -0.03
N GLY A 112 -0.36 -13.36 0.10
CA GLY A 112 -1.68 -14.00 0.05
C GLY A 112 -2.08 -14.71 1.34
N THR A 113 -1.42 -14.42 2.47
CA THR A 113 -1.79 -14.95 3.79
C THR A 113 -2.01 -13.83 4.80
N ASP A 114 -2.89 -14.06 5.78
CA ASP A 114 -3.19 -13.07 6.83
C ASP A 114 -2.17 -13.10 7.99
N ASP A 115 -1.31 -14.12 8.01
CA ASP A 115 -0.45 -14.47 9.15
C ASP A 115 1.03 -14.12 8.92
N THR A 116 1.43 -13.75 7.70
CA THR A 116 2.82 -13.40 7.40
C THR A 116 2.93 -12.11 6.61
N LEU A 117 3.94 -11.32 6.95
CA LEU A 117 4.32 -10.12 6.23
C LEU A 117 5.78 -10.24 5.79
N VAL A 118 6.01 -10.12 4.50
CA VAL A 118 7.34 -10.12 3.89
C VAL A 118 7.74 -8.70 3.58
N VAL A 119 8.86 -8.25 4.13
CA VAL A 119 9.40 -6.91 3.92
C VAL A 119 10.78 -7.04 3.28
N GLN A 120 10.96 -6.41 2.13
CA GLN A 120 12.23 -6.37 1.44
C GLN A 120 12.81 -4.95 1.46
N PHE A 121 14.06 -4.86 1.88
CA PHE A 121 14.77 -3.59 2.00
C PHE A 121 16.21 -3.71 1.51
N ALA A 122 16.81 -2.55 1.24
CA ALA A 122 18.21 -2.41 0.86
C ALA A 122 18.87 -1.27 1.67
N ILE A 123 20.20 -1.26 1.73
CA ILE A 123 20.96 -0.24 2.46
C ILE A 123 21.84 0.51 1.49
N LEU A 124 21.60 1.81 1.37
CA LEU A 124 22.35 2.70 0.50
C LEU A 124 23.78 2.90 1.04
N LYS A 125 24.75 2.97 0.15
CA LYS A 125 26.12 3.37 0.51
C LYS A 125 26.18 4.88 0.71
N LYS A 126 26.99 5.33 1.67
CA LYS A 126 27.20 6.77 1.96
C LYS A 126 27.73 7.59 0.78
N ASP A 127 28.39 6.92 -0.17
CA ASP A 127 28.96 7.53 -1.38
C ASP A 127 28.05 7.35 -2.61
N ALA A 128 26.85 6.75 -2.45
CA ALA A 128 25.90 6.61 -3.53
C ALA A 128 25.45 8.00 -4.00
N ASN A 129 25.39 8.19 -5.32
CA ASN A 129 25.06 9.49 -5.88
C ASN A 129 23.54 9.72 -5.77
N SER A 130 23.08 10.35 -4.68
CA SER A 130 21.64 10.51 -4.39
C SER A 130 20.85 11.30 -5.45
N SER A 131 21.56 11.94 -6.39
CA SER A 131 20.99 12.77 -7.45
C SER A 131 20.56 12.00 -8.70
N ASP A 132 21.01 10.75 -8.88
CA ASP A 132 20.86 9.98 -10.11
C ASP A 132 19.93 8.76 -9.87
N LEU A 133 18.65 9.01 -9.66
CA LEU A 133 17.64 7.94 -9.68
C LEU A 133 17.39 7.48 -11.14
N PRO A 134 17.15 6.18 -11.38
CA PRO A 134 17.12 5.07 -10.42
C PRO A 134 18.52 4.63 -9.94
N TYR A 135 18.62 4.08 -8.72
CA TYR A 135 19.86 3.54 -8.16
C TYR A 135 20.24 2.19 -8.79
N ASP A 136 21.53 1.98 -9.01
CA ASP A 136 22.08 0.70 -9.46
C ASP A 136 22.38 -0.24 -8.27
N GLU A 137 22.55 -1.54 -8.52
CA GLU A 137 22.98 -2.52 -7.51
C GLU A 137 24.28 -2.06 -6.78
N ASP A 138 25.19 -1.42 -7.52
CA ASP A 138 26.47 -0.94 -7.00
C ASP A 138 26.33 0.21 -6.00
N ASP A 139 25.17 0.87 -5.92
CA ASP A 139 24.89 1.91 -4.92
C ASP A 139 24.51 1.32 -3.55
N PHE A 140 24.22 0.02 -3.48
CA PHE A 140 23.79 -0.65 -2.27
C PHE A 140 24.87 -1.53 -1.65
N VAL A 141 24.78 -1.70 -0.33
CA VAL A 141 25.57 -2.68 0.40
C VAL A 141 25.06 -4.09 0.08
N ASP A 142 25.97 -5.04 -0.12
CA ASP A 142 25.66 -6.43 -0.45
C ASP A 142 24.62 -7.06 0.50
N ALA A 143 23.50 -7.48 -0.08
CA ALA A 143 22.36 -8.07 0.63
C ALA A 143 22.75 -9.35 1.39
N ILE A 144 23.64 -10.17 0.83
CA ILE A 144 24.09 -11.43 1.46
C ILE A 144 24.82 -11.11 2.77
N SER A 145 25.74 -10.16 2.73
CA SER A 145 26.50 -9.71 3.90
C SER A 145 25.58 -9.15 4.98
N ILE A 146 24.56 -8.36 4.61
CA ILE A 146 23.58 -7.80 5.55
C ILE A 146 22.76 -8.93 6.18
N ALA A 147 22.17 -9.81 5.38
CA ALA A 147 21.32 -10.90 5.86
C ALA A 147 22.09 -11.83 6.82
N GLN A 148 23.34 -12.19 6.50
CA GLN A 148 24.18 -13.00 7.40
C GLN A 148 24.47 -12.29 8.72
N ARG A 149 24.76 -10.99 8.67
CA ARG A 149 25.00 -10.19 9.87
C ARG A 149 23.74 -10.11 10.73
N MET A 150 22.57 -9.91 10.14
CA MET A 150 21.29 -9.87 10.86
C MET A 150 20.92 -11.21 11.48
N LYS A 151 21.12 -12.34 10.77
CA LYS A 151 20.92 -13.69 11.33
C LYS A 151 21.73 -13.93 12.60
N SER A 152 22.92 -13.35 12.68
CA SER A 152 23.80 -13.49 13.84
C SER A 152 23.38 -12.63 15.05
N MET A 153 22.42 -11.72 14.87
CA MET A 153 21.99 -10.75 15.88
C MET A 153 20.74 -11.22 16.62
N SER A 154 20.91 -11.65 17.87
CA SER A 154 19.81 -12.16 18.71
C SER A 154 18.70 -11.13 19.02
N HIS A 155 18.98 -9.83 18.87
CA HIS A 155 18.03 -8.75 19.14
C HIS A 155 17.10 -8.43 17.97
N LEU A 156 17.31 -9.07 16.82
CA LEU A 156 16.44 -9.02 15.64
C LEU A 156 15.45 -10.19 15.60
N ALA A 157 15.36 -10.99 16.66
CA ALA A 157 14.32 -12.01 16.78
C ALA A 157 12.89 -11.40 16.79
N LYS A 158 12.78 -10.10 17.05
CA LYS A 158 11.55 -9.32 16.95
C LYS A 158 11.80 -7.95 16.31
N ILE A 159 10.98 -7.59 15.35
CA ILE A 159 11.01 -6.30 14.65
C ILE A 159 9.58 -5.94 14.27
N PRO A 160 9.09 -4.75 14.60
CA PRO A 160 9.01 -4.12 15.91
C PRO A 160 7.98 -4.84 16.78
N ASP A 161 8.48 -5.70 17.67
CA ASP A 161 7.69 -6.65 18.49
C ASP A 161 7.01 -7.81 17.75
N ILE A 162 6.98 -7.77 16.41
CA ILE A 162 6.54 -8.89 15.57
C ILE A 162 7.68 -9.92 15.48
N PRO A 163 7.43 -11.21 15.74
CA PRO A 163 8.45 -12.24 15.64
C PRO A 163 8.96 -12.39 14.21
N VAL A 164 10.28 -12.37 14.06
CA VAL A 164 10.94 -12.65 12.78
C VAL A 164 11.02 -14.15 12.58
N GLU A 165 10.45 -14.64 11.49
CA GLU A 165 10.49 -16.04 11.10
C GLU A 165 11.76 -16.36 10.32
N SER A 166 12.09 -15.52 9.32
CA SER A 166 13.25 -15.71 8.47
C SER A 166 13.83 -14.37 8.02
N ILE A 167 15.11 -14.41 7.66
CA ILE A 167 15.83 -13.29 7.05
C ILE A 167 16.61 -13.92 5.91
N GLU A 168 16.46 -13.49 4.68
CA GLU A 168 17.15 -14.09 3.53
C GLU A 168 17.61 -13.00 2.57
N ALA A 169 18.72 -13.26 1.87
CA ALA A 169 19.10 -12.44 0.73
C ALA A 169 18.47 -13.09 -0.50
N THR A 170 17.71 -12.32 -1.26
CA THR A 170 17.03 -12.77 -2.48
C THR A 170 17.26 -11.75 -3.59
N GLU A 171 17.21 -12.22 -4.82
CA GLU A 171 17.23 -11.38 -6.03
C GLU A 171 15.81 -11.15 -6.57
N GLU A 172 14.84 -11.96 -6.14
CA GLU A 172 13.46 -11.85 -6.58
C GLU A 172 12.67 -10.93 -5.64
N LEU A 173 12.13 -9.85 -6.21
CA LEU A 173 11.28 -8.92 -5.49
C LEU A 173 9.87 -9.49 -5.36
N VAL A 174 9.28 -9.42 -4.17
CA VAL A 174 7.89 -9.84 -3.99
C VAL A 174 6.96 -8.96 -4.82
N ASP A 175 5.95 -9.62 -5.38
CA ASP A 175 4.89 -8.93 -6.10
C ASP A 175 4.13 -8.00 -5.17
N ILE A 176 3.76 -6.83 -5.70
CA ILE A 176 2.88 -5.92 -4.99
C ILE A 176 1.49 -6.57 -4.99
N GLU A 177 0.90 -6.76 -3.82
CA GLU A 177 -0.48 -7.23 -3.67
C GLU A 177 -1.45 -6.12 -4.06
N PHE A 178 -1.43 -5.75 -5.32
CA PHE A 178 -2.32 -4.73 -5.84
C PHE A 178 -3.54 -5.38 -6.46
N ASP A 179 -4.51 -5.76 -5.64
CA ASP A 179 -5.89 -5.79 -6.11
C ASP A 179 -6.36 -4.33 -6.12
N SER A 180 -6.33 -3.65 -7.27
CA SER A 180 -7.09 -2.40 -7.39
C SER A 180 -8.53 -2.74 -7.06
N GLU A 181 -8.99 -2.37 -5.88
CA GLU A 181 -10.41 -2.30 -5.60
C GLU A 181 -10.99 -1.06 -6.30
N ASN A 182 -10.89 -1.04 -7.63
CA ASN A 182 -11.74 -0.22 -8.50
C ASN A 182 -13.22 -0.48 -8.22
N SER A 183 -13.56 -1.55 -7.50
CA SER A 183 -14.83 -1.82 -6.83
C SER A 183 -15.49 -0.56 -6.27
N LYS A 184 -14.77 0.27 -5.51
CA LYS A 184 -15.33 1.50 -4.92
C LYS A 184 -15.76 2.51 -5.97
N LEU A 185 -14.92 2.73 -7.00
CA LEU A 185 -15.22 3.57 -8.15
C LEU A 185 -16.38 3.01 -8.99
N VAL A 186 -16.43 1.68 -9.17
CA VAL A 186 -17.50 0.97 -9.87
C VAL A 186 -18.83 1.12 -9.14
N TYR A 187 -18.87 0.93 -7.82
CA TYR A 187 -20.08 1.12 -7.01
C TYR A 187 -20.55 2.58 -7.03
N GLN A 188 -19.61 3.54 -6.95
CA GLN A 188 -19.94 4.96 -7.07
C GLN A 188 -20.49 5.31 -8.46
N ALA A 189 -19.89 4.79 -9.53
CA ALA A 189 -20.34 5.00 -10.90
C ALA A 189 -21.73 4.40 -11.14
N ILE A 190 -21.99 3.18 -10.66
CA ILE A 190 -23.32 2.54 -10.72
C ILE A 190 -24.34 3.39 -9.95
N GLY A 191 -24.00 3.81 -8.72
CA GLY A 191 -24.87 4.65 -7.90
C GLY A 191 -25.24 5.98 -8.56
N ALA A 192 -24.24 6.68 -9.11
CA ALA A 192 -24.44 7.92 -9.87
C ALA A 192 -25.29 7.69 -11.13
N GLY A 193 -25.04 6.61 -11.87
CA GLY A 193 -25.81 6.24 -13.06
C GLY A 193 -27.29 6.02 -12.76
N VAL A 194 -27.61 5.24 -11.72
CA VAL A 194 -29.00 5.02 -11.28
C VAL A 194 -29.67 6.32 -10.86
N PHE A 195 -28.96 7.18 -10.13
CA PHE A 195 -29.48 8.48 -9.70
C PHE A 195 -29.83 9.40 -10.89
N CYS A 196 -28.95 9.47 -11.90
CA CYS A 196 -29.19 10.24 -13.12
C CYS A 196 -30.42 9.74 -13.91
N ILE A 197 -30.60 8.41 -14.00
CA ILE A 197 -31.76 7.82 -14.67
C ILE A 197 -33.05 8.14 -13.93
N VAL A 198 -33.08 7.93 -12.61
CA VAL A 198 -34.27 8.19 -11.78
C VAL A 198 -34.66 9.66 -11.80
N SER A 199 -33.69 10.57 -11.65
CA SER A 199 -33.93 12.01 -11.71
C SER A 199 -34.43 12.46 -13.09
N SER A 200 -33.93 11.87 -14.17
CA SER A 200 -34.42 12.13 -15.53
C SER A 200 -35.87 11.68 -15.73
N ILE A 201 -36.23 10.49 -15.25
CA ILE A 201 -37.62 9.98 -15.31
C ILE A 201 -38.56 10.86 -14.48
N LEU A 202 -38.16 11.23 -13.26
CA LEU A 202 -38.94 12.12 -12.41
C LEU A 202 -39.13 13.50 -13.05
N ALA A 203 -38.08 14.06 -13.68
CA ALA A 203 -38.16 15.31 -14.41
C ALA A 203 -39.17 15.24 -15.56
N ILE A 204 -39.16 14.14 -16.34
CA ILE A 204 -40.14 13.92 -17.42
C ILE A 204 -41.57 13.81 -16.85
N ILE A 205 -41.78 13.05 -15.77
CA ILE A 205 -43.10 12.90 -15.14
C ILE A 205 -43.63 14.26 -14.64
N VAL A 206 -42.78 15.05 -13.97
CA VAL A 206 -43.14 16.39 -13.48
C VAL A 206 -43.44 17.33 -14.65
N ALA A 207 -42.64 17.31 -15.70
CA ALA A 207 -42.84 18.14 -16.89
C ALA A 207 -44.09 17.73 -17.71
N CYS A 208 -44.44 16.45 -17.73
CA CYS A 208 -45.69 15.98 -18.34
C CYS A 208 -46.91 16.37 -17.48
N ARG A 209 -46.83 16.24 -16.15
CA ARG A 209 -47.91 16.64 -15.24
C ARG A 209 -48.16 18.14 -15.18
N SER A 210 -47.12 18.97 -15.34
CA SER A 210 -47.29 20.42 -15.32
C SER A 210 -48.09 20.92 -16.52
N LYS A 211 -48.00 20.25 -17.67
CA LYS A 211 -48.78 20.59 -18.88
C LYS A 211 -50.28 20.36 -18.69
N ASP A 212 -50.65 19.24 -18.07
CA ASP A 212 -52.07 18.95 -17.76
C ASP A 212 -52.63 19.97 -16.74
N TYR A 213 -51.83 20.36 -15.73
CA TYR A 213 -52.25 21.33 -14.72
C TYR A 213 -52.43 22.75 -15.29
N SER A 214 -51.62 23.16 -16.28
CA SER A 214 -51.78 24.45 -16.94
C SER A 214 -52.98 24.50 -17.89
N ASP A 215 -53.35 23.37 -18.51
CA ASP A 215 -54.52 23.28 -19.39
C ASP A 215 -55.84 23.31 -18.61
N ASP A 216 -55.87 22.82 -17.37
CA ASP A 216 -57.06 22.86 -16.52
C ASP A 216 -57.27 24.23 -15.85
N LEU A 217 -56.20 24.97 -15.53
CA LEU A 217 -56.30 26.35 -15.01
C LEU A 217 -56.72 27.38 -16.07
N GLN A 218 -56.53 27.09 -17.36
CA GLN A 218 -56.98 27.97 -18.45
C GLN A 218 -58.41 27.67 -18.94
N LYS A 219 -59.05 26.61 -18.44
CA LYS A 219 -60.44 26.23 -18.77
C LYS A 219 -61.47 26.66 -17.72
N ALA A 220 -61.05 27.34 -16.65
CA ALA A 220 -61.92 27.87 -15.60
C ALA A 220 -62.26 29.36 -15.79
#